data_AF-A0A519HRT1-F1
#
_entry.id   AF-A0A519HRT1-F1
#
_cell.length_a   1.000
_cell.length_b   1.000
_cell.length_c   1.000
_cell.angle_alpha   90.00
_cell.angle_beta   90.00
_cell.angle_gamma   90.00
#
_symmetry.space_group_name_H-M   'P 1'
#
loop_
_entity.id
_entity.type
_entity.pdbx_description
1 polymer ?
#
loop_
_entity_poly.entity_id
_entity_poly.type
_entity_poly.pdbx_seq_one_letter_code
_entity_poly.pdbx_strand_id
1 'polypeptide(L)' 'GGYIRIMKAGYRHGDNAAMAVIEFVDRDADAKGLDSGPVYAIEGDEEA' A
#
# COMPACT_ATOMS: atom_id res chain seq x y z
N GLY A 1 -16.73 -2.19 9.71
CA GLY A 1 -15.43 -2.83 10.03
C GLY A 1 -15.24 -4.02 9.13
N GLY A 2 -14.01 -4.46 8.86
CA GLY A 2 -13.75 -5.55 7.89
C GLY A 2 -13.44 -5.08 6.47
N TYR A 3 -12.88 -3.88 6.31
CA TYR A 3 -12.51 -3.32 4.99
C TYR A 3 -11.26 -3.95 4.40
N ILE A 4 -10.53 -4.74 5.18
CA ILE A 4 -9.25 -5.34 4.82
C ILE A 4 -9.40 -6.86 4.83
N ARG A 5 -8.90 -7.50 3.77
CA ARG A 5 -8.74 -8.95 3.67
C ARG A 5 -7.26 -9.30 3.83
N ILE A 6 -6.97 -10.33 4.61
CA ILE A 6 -5.63 -10.92 4.76
C ILE A 6 -5.68 -12.36 4.27
N MET A 7 -4.83 -12.71 3.30
CA MET A 7 -4.69 -14.06 2.75
C MET A 7 -3.28 -14.59 3.03
N LYS A 8 -3.17 -15.76 3.67
CA LYS A 8 -1.87 -16.39 3.95
C LYS A 8 -1.15 -16.73 2.65
N ALA A 9 0.14 -16.44 2.57
CA ALA A 9 0.96 -16.58 1.37
C ALA A 9 2.24 -17.40 1.64
N GLY A 10 2.14 -18.42 2.51
CA GLY A 10 3.24 -19.31 2.82
C GLY A 10 4.40 -18.61 3.53
N TYR A 11 5.62 -18.99 3.18
CA TYR A 11 6.85 -18.49 3.78
C TYR A 11 7.79 -17.91 2.73
N ARG A 12 8.47 -16.82 3.08
CA ARG A 12 9.44 -16.14 2.21
C ARG A 12 10.66 -17.01 1.99
N HIS A 13 11.14 -17.03 0.75
CA HIS A 13 12.36 -17.72 0.39
C HIS A 13 13.58 -17.03 1.04
N GLY A 14 14.50 -17.82 1.60
CA GLY A 14 15.75 -17.34 2.21
C GLY A 14 15.73 -17.26 3.74
N ASP A 15 14.59 -16.92 4.34
CA ASP A 15 14.47 -16.77 5.80
C ASP A 15 13.25 -17.47 6.41
N ASN A 16 12.42 -18.11 5.59
CA ASN A 16 11.23 -18.82 6.02
C ASN A 16 10.28 -17.93 6.85
N ALA A 17 10.24 -16.62 6.60
CA ALA A 17 9.34 -15.70 7.28
C ALA A 17 7.90 -15.91 6.80
N ALA A 18 6.92 -15.97 7.70
CA ALA A 18 5.51 -16.14 7.35
C ALA A 18 4.99 -14.90 6.58
N MET A 19 4.39 -15.12 5.42
CA MET A 19 3.92 -14.06 4.52
C MET A 19 2.40 -14.08 4.40
N ALA A 20 1.84 -12.91 4.08
CA ALA A 20 0.45 -12.75 3.72
C ALA A 20 0.28 -11.62 2.70
N VAL A 21 -0.76 -11.71 1.89
CA VAL A 21 -1.24 -10.63 1.03
C VAL A 21 -2.34 -9.88 1.78
N ILE A 22 -2.24 -8.56 1.80
CA ILE A 22 -3.21 -7.63 2.38
C ILE A 22 -3.85 -6.82 1.26
N GLU A 23 -5.18 -6.77 1.22
CA GLU A 23 -5.93 -5.99 0.24
C GLU A 23 -7.19 -5.37 0.85
N PHE A 24 -7.70 -4.31 0.22
CA PHE A 24 -9.05 -3.85 0.51
C PHE A 24 -10.07 -4.87 -0.01
N VAL A 25 -11.14 -5.10 0.75
CA VAL A 25 -12.23 -6.00 0.33
C VAL A 25 -12.90 -5.50 -0.95
N ASP A 26 -13.11 -4.19 -1.04
CA ASP A 26 -13.75 -3.52 -2.17
C ASP A 26 -12.72 -2.76 -3.02
N ARG A 27 -11.60 -3.43 -3.35
CA ARG A 27 -10.52 -2.81 -4.13
C ARG A 27 -11.01 -2.43 -5.53
N ASP A 28 -10.91 -1.14 -5.85
CA ASP A 28 -11.01 -0.62 -7.21
C ASP A 28 -9.65 -0.75 -7.93
N ALA A 29 -9.64 -1.42 -9.09
CA ALA A 29 -8.43 -1.62 -9.89
C ALA A 29 -8.04 -0.35 -10.67
N ASP A 30 -9.03 0.46 -11.06
CA ASP A 30 -8.85 1.66 -11.88
C ASP A 30 -8.34 2.85 -11.04
N ALA A 31 -8.50 2.77 -9.72
CA ALA A 31 -7.93 3.74 -8.78
C ALA A 31 -6.39 3.71 -8.71
N LYS A 32 -5.74 2.67 -9.27
CA LYS A 32 -4.29 2.54 -9.21
C LYS A 32 -3.60 3.60 -10.06
N GLY A 33 -2.81 4.45 -9.40
CA GLY A 33 -2.06 5.53 -10.06
C GLY A 33 -2.83 6.85 -10.16
N LEU A 34 -4.05 6.91 -9.63
CA LEU A 34 -4.72 8.18 -9.36
C LEU A 34 -4.09 8.87 -8.15
N ASP A 35 -4.28 10.19 -8.07
CA ASP A 35 -3.77 10.99 -6.96
C ASP A 35 -4.35 10.50 -5.63
N SER A 36 -3.47 10.11 -4.70
CA SER A 36 -3.84 9.50 -3.43
C SER A 36 -4.21 10.52 -2.34
N GLY A 37 -4.19 11.82 -2.65
CA GLY A 37 -4.58 12.87 -1.71
C GLY A 37 -3.82 14.18 -1.95
N PRO A 38 -4.00 15.18 -1.09
CA PRO A 38 -3.38 16.48 -1.27
C PRO A 38 -1.85 16.37 -1.29
N VAL A 39 -1.24 16.92 -2.34
CA VAL A 39 0.20 17.16 -2.39
C VAL A 39 0.52 18.31 -1.43
N TYR A 40 1.15 17.98 -0.31
CA TYR A 40 1.70 19.00 0.57
C TYR A 40 2.92 19.61 -0.12
N ALA A 41 2.82 20.88 -0.53
CA ALA A 41 3.98 21.64 -0.98
C ALA A 41 4.97 21.74 0.20
N ILE A 42 6.21 21.31 0.00
CA ILE A 42 7.28 21.59 0.95
C ILE A 42 7.65 23.06 0.75
N GLU A 43 7.18 23.95 1.60
CA GLU A 43 7.64 25.34 1.68
C GLU A 43 9.11 25.33 2.17
N GLY A 44 10.07 25.20 1.25
CA GLY A 44 11.49 25.14 1.61
C GLY A 44 12.52 25.07 0.48
N ASP A 45 12.15 24.77 -0.77
CA ASP A 45 13.09 24.75 -1.91
C ASP A 45 13.21 26.13 -2.61
N GLU A 46 13.31 27.21 -1.82
CA GLU A 46 13.82 28.51 -2.29
C GLU A 46 15.16 28.80 -1.59
N GLU A 47 16.23 28.09 -1.99
CA GLU A 47 17.62 28.57 -2.06
C GLU A 47 18.59 27.40 -2.32
N ALA A 48 19.05 27.28 -3.57
CA ALA A 48 20.33 26.67 -3.94
C ALA A 48 20.84 27.28 -5.26
#